data_AF-A0A4E9D3J3-F1
#
_entry.id   AF-A0A4E9D3J3-F1
#
_cell.length_a   1.000
_cell.length_b   1.000
_cell.length_c   1.000
_cell.angle_alpha   90.00
_cell.angle_beta   90.00
_cell.angle_gamma   90.00
#
_symmetry.space_group_name_H-M   'P 1'
#
loop_
_entity.id
_entity.type
_entity.pdbx_description
1 polymer ?
#
loop_
_entity_poly.entity_id
_entity_poly.type
_entity_poly.pdbx_seq_one_letter_code
_entity_poly.pdbx_strand_id
1 'polypeptide(L)'
;SFISLIFVFMFLFLNVFYLTQIKAVQTLSDVLSTKELGLILIEGATITKEEIISQIQEKNNDLKNKNLQIVGEPTKTNAKVRSNDFQGEVEVTFTVKKKEVSKVELSTVLKTTKLGEITSKQLKVTKEEIISQIQEKNNDLKNKNLQIVGEPTETKAKIKSSDFQGEAEVTFTVKKKEVSKVELSTVLKTTKLGEITSKQLKVTKEEIISQIQEKNNDLKNKNLQIVGEPTETKAKIKSSDFQGEAEVEFTVKQKEVSKVELSTVLKNKDLGEITSKDSKVTKEEIISQIKEKNNDLKNKNLQIVGELTETKATVKSDDFQGEAEVEFTVKQKEVSQVELLSTFLKNTKLGEITSKDSKVTKEEIISQIKEKNNDLKNKNLQTVGELTETKATVKSDDFQGEVEVEFTVKKKS
;
A
#
# COMPACT_ATOMS: atom_id res chain seq x y z
N SER A 1 3.66 -48.53 -117.93
CA SER A 1 4.83 -48.05 -117.16
C SER A 1 4.72 -46.57 -116.74
N PHE A 2 4.19 -45.68 -117.58
CA PHE A 2 4.18 -44.22 -117.32
C PHE A 2 3.23 -43.76 -116.18
N ILE A 3 2.08 -44.41 -116.02
CA ILE A 3 1.06 -44.03 -115.01
C ILE A 3 1.53 -44.30 -113.58
N SER A 4 2.32 -45.37 -113.36
CA SER A 4 2.84 -45.72 -112.04
C SER A 4 3.87 -44.70 -111.53
N LEU A 5 4.69 -44.15 -112.42
CA LEU A 5 5.71 -43.15 -112.07
C LEU A 5 5.08 -41.81 -111.63
N ILE A 6 3.96 -41.40 -112.25
CA ILE A 6 3.22 -40.19 -111.89
C ILE A 6 2.61 -40.34 -110.48
N PHE A 7 2.05 -41.50 -110.15
CA PHE A 7 1.51 -41.73 -108.81
C PHE A 7 2.59 -41.74 -107.73
N VAL A 8 3.76 -42.32 -107.99
CA VAL A 8 4.88 -42.29 -107.05
C VAL A 8 5.41 -40.87 -106.85
N PHE A 9 5.54 -40.08 -107.92
CA PHE A 9 5.95 -38.68 -107.79
C PHE A 9 4.90 -37.82 -107.09
N MET A 10 3.62 -38.04 -107.35
CA MET A 10 2.55 -37.31 -106.67
C MET A 10 2.50 -37.66 -105.19
N PHE A 11 2.73 -38.93 -104.81
CA PHE A 11 2.80 -39.35 -103.42
C PHE A 11 4.05 -38.80 -102.70
N LEU A 12 5.20 -38.75 -103.39
CA LEU A 12 6.42 -38.11 -102.86
C LEU A 12 6.22 -36.60 -102.71
N PHE A 13 5.63 -35.91 -103.68
CA PHE A 13 5.33 -34.48 -103.56
C PHE A 13 4.29 -34.21 -102.48
N LEU A 14 3.25 -35.03 -102.34
CA LEU A 14 2.24 -34.84 -101.29
C LEU A 14 2.84 -35.08 -99.90
N ASN A 15 3.72 -36.07 -99.74
CA ASN A 15 4.42 -36.30 -98.48
C ASN A 15 5.48 -35.22 -98.18
N VAL A 16 6.23 -34.75 -99.19
CA VAL A 16 7.19 -33.65 -99.02
C VAL A 16 6.47 -32.33 -98.77
N PHE A 17 5.30 -32.10 -99.38
CA PHE A 17 4.46 -30.91 -99.15
C PHE A 17 3.78 -30.96 -97.77
N TYR A 18 3.37 -32.13 -97.28
CA TYR A 18 2.91 -32.32 -95.90
C TYR A 18 4.04 -32.18 -94.88
N LEU A 19 5.26 -32.63 -95.19
CA LEU A 19 6.42 -32.46 -94.32
C LEU A 19 6.97 -31.02 -94.31
N THR A 20 6.73 -30.21 -95.35
CA THR A 20 7.22 -28.83 -95.44
C THR A 20 6.24 -27.77 -94.90
N GLN A 21 5.05 -28.19 -94.44
CA GLN A 21 4.22 -27.37 -93.54
C GLN A 21 4.76 -27.41 -92.09
N ILE A 22 6.08 -27.22 -91.94
CA ILE A 22 6.65 -26.79 -90.66
C ILE A 22 6.11 -25.39 -90.46
N LYS A 23 4.97 -25.26 -89.75
CA LYS A 23 4.62 -23.99 -89.12
C LYS A 23 5.85 -23.58 -88.34
N ALA A 24 6.53 -22.52 -88.80
CA ALA A 24 7.62 -21.93 -88.05
C ALA A 24 7.11 -21.72 -86.63
N VAL A 25 7.69 -22.43 -85.67
CA VAL A 25 7.21 -22.34 -84.31
C VAL A 25 7.61 -20.96 -83.82
N GLN A 26 6.63 -20.06 -83.73
CA GLN A 26 6.87 -18.70 -83.27
C GLN A 26 7.34 -18.76 -81.82
N THR A 27 8.45 -18.10 -81.53
CA THR A 27 8.92 -17.97 -80.16
C THR A 27 8.18 -16.83 -79.47
N LEU A 28 7.97 -16.94 -78.17
CA LEU A 28 7.31 -15.89 -77.39
C LEU A 28 8.08 -14.57 -77.49
N SER A 29 9.41 -14.62 -77.66
CA SER A 29 10.22 -13.42 -77.84
C SER A 29 9.98 -12.70 -79.17
N ASP A 30 9.44 -13.37 -80.19
CA ASP A 30 9.15 -12.76 -81.49
C ASP A 30 7.83 -11.97 -81.45
N VAL A 31 6.90 -12.39 -80.60
CA VAL A 31 5.55 -11.80 -80.47
C VAL A 31 5.40 -10.87 -79.27
N LEU A 32 6.29 -10.98 -78.27
CA LEU A 32 6.34 -10.09 -77.11
C LEU A 32 7.17 -8.84 -77.44
N SER A 33 6.56 -7.90 -78.16
CA SER A 33 7.17 -6.66 -78.62
C SER A 33 7.69 -5.75 -77.49
N THR A 34 6.99 -5.68 -76.37
CA THR A 34 7.28 -4.82 -75.22
C THR A 34 7.60 -5.66 -73.99
N LYS A 35 8.87 -5.66 -73.60
CA LYS A 35 9.39 -6.39 -72.41
C LYS A 35 9.45 -5.49 -71.17
N GLU A 36 9.56 -4.18 -71.36
CA GLU A 36 9.51 -3.20 -70.27
C GLU A 36 8.07 -2.71 -70.08
N LEU A 37 7.42 -3.19 -69.03
CA LEU A 37 6.00 -2.95 -68.79
C LEU A 37 5.72 -1.60 -68.09
N GLY A 38 6.76 -0.94 -67.58
CA GLY A 38 6.67 0.35 -66.89
C GLY A 38 6.13 0.24 -65.47
N LEU A 39 5.31 1.23 -65.06
CA LEU A 39 4.75 1.31 -63.71
C LEU A 39 3.46 0.49 -63.58
N ILE A 40 3.44 -0.46 -62.64
CA ILE A 40 2.25 -1.21 -62.25
C ILE A 40 1.76 -0.69 -60.90
N LEU A 41 0.49 -0.29 -60.85
CA LEU A 41 -0.17 0.17 -59.63
C LEU A 41 -0.86 -1.01 -58.94
N ILE A 42 -0.45 -1.32 -57.71
CA ILE A 42 -1.00 -2.46 -56.95
C ILE A 42 -1.88 -2.00 -55.79
N GLU A 43 -2.95 -2.74 -55.53
CA GLU A 43 -3.83 -2.48 -54.37
C GLU A 43 -3.36 -3.22 -53.11
N GLY A 44 -2.68 -4.35 -53.29
CA GLY A 44 -2.15 -5.21 -52.23
C GLY A 44 -0.78 -4.80 -51.68
N ALA A 45 -0.19 -5.68 -50.87
CA ALA A 45 1.16 -5.53 -50.33
C ALA A 45 2.25 -5.95 -51.33
N THR A 46 1.93 -6.85 -52.25
CA THR A 46 2.83 -7.43 -53.26
C THR A 46 2.13 -7.50 -54.61
N ILE A 47 2.89 -7.39 -55.70
CA ILE A 47 2.36 -7.56 -57.05
C ILE A 47 1.91 -9.01 -57.29
N THR A 48 0.79 -9.21 -57.98
CA THR A 48 0.27 -10.53 -58.34
C THR A 48 0.67 -10.95 -59.75
N LYS A 49 0.59 -12.25 -60.04
CA LYS A 49 0.88 -12.79 -61.38
C LYS A 49 -0.14 -12.28 -62.40
N GLU A 50 -1.39 -12.11 -61.97
CA GLU A 50 -2.49 -11.59 -62.76
C GLU A 50 -2.28 -10.11 -63.12
N GLU A 51 -1.80 -9.28 -62.19
CA GLU A 51 -1.46 -7.88 -62.45
C GLU A 51 -0.37 -7.77 -63.52
N ILE A 52 0.66 -8.63 -63.46
CA ILE A 52 1.74 -8.67 -64.46
C ILE A 52 1.20 -9.15 -65.81
N ILE A 53 0.41 -10.23 -65.85
CA ILE A 53 -0.18 -10.76 -67.10
C ILE A 53 -1.08 -9.71 -67.75
N SER A 54 -1.93 -9.04 -66.96
CA SER A 54 -2.79 -7.98 -67.45
C SER A 54 -1.98 -6.85 -68.08
N GLN A 55 -0.87 -6.45 -67.45
CA GLN A 55 0.01 -5.42 -68.00
C GLN A 55 0.73 -5.87 -69.28
N ILE A 56 1.16 -7.14 -69.37
CA ILE A 56 1.74 -7.71 -70.60
C ILE A 56 0.71 -7.63 -71.74
N GLN A 57 -0.52 -8.05 -71.48
CA GLN A 57 -1.62 -8.06 -72.46
C GLN A 57 -2.04 -6.65 -72.90
N GLU A 58 -1.95 -5.67 -72.00
CA GLU A 58 -2.22 -4.25 -72.33
C GLU A 58 -1.13 -3.67 -73.25
N LYS A 59 0.15 -4.00 -72.99
CA LYS A 59 1.28 -3.48 -73.76
C LYS A 59 1.56 -4.26 -75.05
N ASN A 60 1.07 -5.50 -75.14
CA ASN A 60 1.26 -6.39 -76.28
C ASN A 60 -0.10 -6.89 -76.76
N ASN A 61 -0.79 -6.09 -77.58
CA ASN A 61 -2.16 -6.37 -78.02
C ASN A 61 -2.34 -7.75 -78.68
N ASP A 62 -1.31 -8.25 -79.38
CA ASP A 62 -1.32 -9.57 -80.03
C ASP A 62 -1.39 -10.73 -79.02
N LEU A 63 -1.13 -10.46 -77.74
CA LEU A 63 -1.15 -11.43 -76.64
C LEU A 63 -2.43 -11.35 -75.78
N LYS A 64 -3.35 -10.41 -76.06
CA LYS A 64 -4.52 -10.11 -75.21
C LYS A 64 -5.44 -11.31 -74.93
N ASN A 65 -5.50 -12.26 -75.85
CA ASN A 65 -6.32 -13.47 -75.74
C ASN A 65 -5.47 -14.75 -75.69
N LYS A 66 -4.17 -14.62 -75.40
CA LYS A 66 -3.23 -15.74 -75.33
C LYS A 66 -3.09 -16.22 -73.90
N ASN A 67 -2.85 -17.52 -73.75
CA ASN A 67 -2.72 -18.13 -72.43
C ASN A 67 -1.30 -17.88 -71.90
N LEU A 68 -1.13 -16.74 -71.22
CA LEU A 68 0.12 -16.34 -70.58
C LEU A 68 0.18 -16.88 -69.15
N GLN A 69 1.38 -17.29 -68.72
CA GLN A 69 1.64 -17.77 -67.38
C GLN A 69 2.96 -17.19 -66.86
N ILE A 70 2.95 -16.71 -65.61
CA ILE A 70 4.20 -16.34 -64.92
C ILE A 70 4.88 -17.60 -64.40
N VAL A 71 6.16 -17.75 -64.73
CA VAL A 71 7.01 -18.87 -64.33
C VAL A 71 7.69 -18.52 -63.01
N GLY A 72 7.47 -19.36 -61.99
CA GLY A 72 7.98 -19.12 -60.65
C GLY A 72 7.29 -17.97 -59.93
N GLU A 73 7.98 -17.38 -58.94
CA GLU A 73 7.52 -16.20 -58.21
C GLU A 73 8.13 -14.93 -58.83
N PRO A 74 7.31 -13.92 -59.15
CA PRO A 74 7.82 -12.66 -59.68
C PRO A 74 8.62 -11.91 -58.61
N THR A 75 9.63 -11.15 -59.05
CA THR A 75 10.36 -10.25 -58.16
C THR A 75 9.67 -8.88 -58.12
N LYS A 76 10.25 -7.93 -57.37
CA LYS A 76 9.76 -6.54 -57.34
C LYS A 76 9.97 -5.79 -58.66
N THR A 77 10.82 -6.28 -59.56
CA THR A 77 11.23 -5.56 -60.77
C THR A 77 11.17 -6.38 -62.05
N ASN A 78 11.01 -7.70 -61.97
CA ASN A 78 10.91 -8.55 -63.15
C ASN A 78 10.11 -9.84 -62.90
N ALA A 79 9.70 -10.48 -64.00
CA ALA A 79 9.10 -11.80 -64.00
C ALA A 79 9.43 -12.54 -65.30
N LYS A 80 9.46 -13.87 -65.24
CA LYS A 80 9.51 -14.70 -66.45
C LYS A 80 8.10 -15.09 -66.87
N VAL A 81 7.77 -14.90 -68.14
CA VAL A 81 6.48 -15.27 -68.72
C VAL A 81 6.69 -16.37 -69.77
N ARG A 82 5.76 -17.31 -69.81
CA ARG A 82 5.62 -18.30 -70.87
C ARG A 82 4.20 -18.30 -71.42
N SER A 83 4.01 -18.92 -72.58
CA SER A 83 2.69 -19.16 -73.13
C SER A 83 2.55 -20.60 -73.60
N ASN A 84 1.33 -21.14 -73.55
CA ASN A 84 1.05 -22.43 -74.20
C ASN A 84 0.96 -22.30 -75.73
N ASP A 85 0.80 -21.06 -76.23
CA ASP A 85 0.61 -20.78 -77.65
C ASP A 85 1.95 -20.55 -78.40
N PHE A 86 3.05 -20.35 -77.67
CA PHE A 86 4.37 -19.98 -78.22
C PHE A 86 5.51 -20.72 -77.51
N GLN A 87 6.65 -20.93 -78.19
CA GLN A 87 7.82 -21.56 -77.57
C GLN A 87 8.69 -20.55 -76.79
N GLY A 88 9.25 -21.01 -75.68
CA GLY A 88 10.23 -20.26 -74.88
C GLY A 88 9.63 -19.44 -73.73
N GLU A 89 10.52 -18.94 -72.88
CA GLU A 89 10.21 -18.04 -71.77
C GLU A 89 10.88 -16.69 -72.01
N VAL A 90 10.22 -15.61 -71.64
CA VAL A 90 10.76 -14.26 -71.80
C VAL A 90 10.70 -13.53 -70.46
N GLU A 91 11.77 -12.83 -70.12
CA GLU A 91 11.79 -11.95 -68.96
C GLU A 91 11.16 -10.59 -69.32
N VAL A 92 10.27 -10.12 -68.45
CA VAL A 92 9.68 -8.78 -68.49
C VAL A 92 10.10 -7.98 -67.26
N THR A 93 10.25 -6.67 -67.40
CA THR A 93 10.65 -5.76 -66.33
C THR A 93 9.54 -4.76 -66.02
N PHE A 94 9.43 -4.33 -64.77
CA PHE A 94 8.43 -3.37 -64.31
C PHE A 94 8.88 -2.66 -63.02
N THR A 95 8.16 -1.61 -62.64
CA THR A 95 8.25 -0.97 -61.33
C THR A 95 6.90 -1.04 -60.65
N VAL A 96 6.90 -1.22 -59.33
CA VAL A 96 5.66 -1.37 -58.54
C VAL A 96 5.48 -0.16 -57.64
N LYS A 97 4.32 0.49 -57.72
CA LYS A 97 3.90 1.51 -56.77
C LYS A 97 2.54 1.16 -56.20
N LYS A 98 2.39 1.29 -54.89
CA LYS A 98 1.10 1.08 -54.24
C LYS A 98 0.14 2.19 -54.67
N LYS A 99 -1.08 1.81 -55.06
CA LYS A 99 -2.16 2.74 -55.35
C LYS A 99 -2.55 3.46 -54.06
N GLU A 100 -2.33 4.77 -54.01
CA GLU A 100 -2.80 5.60 -52.90
C GLU A 100 -4.30 5.83 -53.07
N VAL A 101 -5.11 5.17 -52.26
CA VAL A 101 -6.51 5.52 -52.11
C VAL A 101 -6.55 6.74 -51.19
N SER A 102 -6.74 7.93 -51.76
CA SER A 102 -6.93 9.16 -50.99
C SER A 102 -8.14 8.99 -50.08
N LYS A 103 -7.92 8.89 -48.77
CA LYS A 103 -9.01 8.86 -47.79
C LYS A 103 -9.64 10.24 -47.71
N VAL A 104 -10.93 10.28 -47.44
CA VAL A 104 -11.64 11.54 -47.19
C VAL A 104 -11.15 12.14 -45.86
N GLU A 105 -10.99 13.46 -45.80
CA GLU A 105 -10.62 14.20 -44.59
C GLU A 105 -11.69 14.06 -43.50
N LEU A 106 -11.30 13.70 -42.28
CA LEU A 106 -12.22 13.52 -41.14
C LEU A 106 -13.02 14.80 -40.84
N SER A 107 -12.40 15.96 -41.02
CA SER A 107 -13.04 17.26 -40.82
C SER A 107 -14.21 17.52 -41.78
N THR A 108 -14.23 16.88 -42.95
CA THR A 108 -15.31 17.05 -43.94
C THR A 108 -16.54 16.19 -43.63
N VAL A 109 -16.35 15.11 -42.87
CA VAL A 109 -17.43 14.19 -42.46
C VAL A 109 -17.89 14.43 -41.02
N LEU A 110 -17.04 14.99 -40.14
CA LEU A 110 -17.38 15.41 -38.78
C LEU A 110 -18.02 16.80 -38.79
N LYS A 111 -19.28 16.88 -39.24
CA LYS A 111 -20.01 18.14 -39.41
C LYS A 111 -20.35 18.83 -38.07
N THR A 112 -20.67 18.05 -37.05
CA THR A 112 -21.04 18.53 -35.71
C THR A 112 -19.87 18.34 -34.74
N THR A 113 -19.15 19.43 -34.45
CA THR A 113 -18.02 19.44 -33.50
C THR A 113 -18.41 19.92 -32.10
N LYS A 114 -19.55 20.60 -31.94
CA LYS A 114 -20.12 20.96 -30.64
C LYS A 114 -21.12 19.89 -30.22
N LEU A 115 -20.69 19.00 -29.34
CA LEU A 115 -21.48 17.81 -28.95
C LEU A 115 -22.57 18.10 -27.91
N GLY A 116 -22.50 19.28 -27.28
CA GLY A 116 -23.43 19.70 -26.23
C GLY A 116 -23.09 19.12 -24.87
N GLU A 117 -24.11 18.87 -24.07
CA GLU A 117 -23.99 18.28 -22.73
C GLU A 117 -23.87 16.75 -22.83
N ILE A 118 -22.80 16.19 -22.26
CA ILE A 118 -22.60 14.75 -22.11
C ILE A 118 -22.89 14.40 -20.65
N THR A 119 -23.83 13.48 -20.45
CA THR A 119 -24.18 12.97 -19.13
C THR A 119 -23.24 11.84 -18.74
N SER A 120 -22.40 12.05 -17.72
CA SER A 120 -21.45 11.04 -17.24
C SER A 120 -21.65 10.71 -15.76
N LYS A 121 -21.39 9.47 -15.35
CA LYS A 121 -21.44 9.09 -13.92
C LYS A 121 -20.34 9.77 -13.10
N GLN A 122 -19.28 10.23 -13.76
CA GLN A 122 -18.11 10.84 -13.15
C GLN A 122 -18.01 12.32 -13.56
N LEU A 123 -17.12 13.08 -12.91
CA LEU A 123 -16.86 14.48 -13.27
C LEU A 123 -16.10 14.61 -14.60
N LYS A 124 -15.43 13.53 -15.03
CA LYS A 124 -14.75 13.44 -16.34
C LYS A 124 -15.51 12.46 -17.22
N VAL A 125 -15.84 12.87 -18.44
CA VAL A 125 -16.43 11.98 -19.46
C VAL A 125 -15.43 10.95 -19.94
N THR A 126 -15.91 9.75 -20.24
CA THR A 126 -15.06 8.70 -20.82
C THR A 126 -14.89 8.88 -22.33
N LYS A 127 -13.88 8.22 -22.90
CA LYS A 127 -13.63 8.26 -24.36
C LYS A 127 -14.82 7.66 -25.13
N GLU A 128 -15.43 6.63 -24.56
CA GLU A 128 -16.58 5.92 -25.11
C GLU A 128 -17.84 6.79 -25.09
N GLU A 129 -18.06 7.56 -24.02
CA GLU A 129 -19.16 8.53 -23.92
C GLU A 129 -19.01 9.62 -24.99
N ILE A 130 -17.80 10.14 -25.21
CA ILE A 130 -17.52 11.13 -26.27
C ILE A 130 -17.74 10.52 -27.67
N ILE A 131 -17.21 9.33 -27.94
CA ILE A 131 -17.37 8.67 -29.25
C ILE A 131 -18.84 8.39 -29.54
N SER A 132 -19.58 7.92 -28.54
CA SER A 132 -21.01 7.65 -28.66
C SER A 132 -21.77 8.93 -29.02
N GLN A 133 -21.46 10.04 -28.35
CA GLN A 133 -22.04 11.35 -28.64
C GLN A 133 -21.68 11.86 -30.05
N ILE A 134 -20.45 11.62 -30.52
CA ILE A 134 -20.05 11.95 -31.89
C ILE A 134 -20.88 11.18 -32.90
N GLN A 135 -21.04 9.88 -32.71
CA GLN A 135 -21.81 9.01 -33.61
C GLN A 135 -23.31 9.33 -33.60
N GLU A 136 -23.85 9.78 -32.46
CA GLU A 136 -25.23 10.26 -32.36
C GLU A 136 -25.44 11.58 -33.14
N LYS A 137 -24.48 12.51 -33.07
CA LYS A 137 -24.58 13.84 -33.72
C LYS A 137 -24.08 13.87 -35.16
N ASN A 138 -23.38 12.84 -35.60
CA ASN A 138 -22.80 12.71 -36.94
C ASN A 138 -23.13 11.31 -37.50
N ASN A 139 -24.33 11.15 -38.06
CA ASN A 139 -24.81 9.85 -38.56
C ASN A 139 -23.86 9.18 -39.57
N ASP A 140 -23.17 9.97 -40.40
CA ASP A 140 -22.19 9.48 -41.39
C ASP A 140 -20.98 8.78 -40.74
N LEU A 141 -20.75 9.01 -39.44
CA LEU A 141 -19.69 8.41 -38.64
C LEU A 141 -20.17 7.21 -37.80
N LYS A 142 -21.45 6.84 -37.88
CA LYS A 142 -21.98 5.68 -37.18
C LYS A 142 -21.28 4.42 -37.67
N ASN A 143 -20.84 3.58 -36.74
CA ASN A 143 -20.05 2.36 -36.99
C ASN A 143 -18.68 2.58 -37.65
N LYS A 144 -18.19 3.83 -37.75
CA LYS A 144 -16.81 4.11 -38.15
C LYS A 144 -15.88 3.92 -36.97
N ASN A 145 -14.63 3.54 -37.27
CA ASN A 145 -13.62 3.28 -36.25
C ASN A 145 -13.04 4.61 -35.74
N LEU A 146 -13.80 5.31 -34.90
CA LEU A 146 -13.39 6.55 -34.25
C LEU A 146 -12.55 6.24 -33.00
N GLN A 147 -11.52 7.04 -32.76
CA GLN A 147 -10.64 6.92 -31.60
C GLN A 147 -10.28 8.30 -31.06
N ILE A 148 -10.33 8.45 -29.73
CA ILE A 148 -9.83 9.65 -29.06
C ILE A 148 -8.29 9.63 -29.04
N VAL A 149 -7.67 10.72 -29.46
CA VAL A 149 -6.23 10.93 -29.44
C VAL A 149 -5.82 11.46 -28.07
N GLY A 150 -5.01 10.70 -27.34
CA GLY A 150 -4.56 11.06 -26.00
C GLY A 150 -5.67 11.03 -24.95
N GLU A 151 -5.56 11.89 -23.95
CA GLU A 151 -6.56 12.07 -22.90
C GLU A 151 -7.48 13.26 -23.21
N PRO A 152 -8.81 13.11 -23.14
CA PRO A 152 -9.72 14.23 -23.28
C PRO A 152 -9.53 15.21 -22.11
N THR A 153 -9.70 16.50 -22.40
CA THR A 153 -9.80 17.57 -21.41
C THR A 153 -11.24 17.62 -20.86
N GLU A 154 -11.50 18.53 -19.92
CA GLU A 154 -12.84 18.70 -19.32
C GLU A 154 -13.91 19.11 -20.34
N THR A 155 -13.54 19.74 -21.45
CA THR A 155 -14.49 20.30 -22.43
C THR A 155 -14.16 19.99 -23.89
N LYS A 156 -13.04 19.28 -24.16
CA LYS A 156 -12.56 19.03 -25.52
C LYS A 156 -11.89 17.68 -25.67
N ALA A 157 -11.97 17.13 -26.88
CA ALA A 157 -11.21 15.95 -27.28
C ALA A 157 -10.76 16.02 -28.74
N LYS A 158 -9.60 15.44 -29.04
CA LYS A 158 -9.14 15.19 -30.41
C LYS A 158 -9.51 13.78 -30.84
N ILE A 159 -9.90 13.59 -32.09
CA ILE A 159 -10.39 12.33 -32.65
C ILE A 159 -9.69 12.04 -33.96
N LYS A 160 -9.38 10.77 -34.17
CA LYS A 160 -8.90 10.21 -35.43
C LYS A 160 -9.75 9.01 -35.84
N SER A 161 -9.59 8.56 -37.07
CA SER A 161 -10.19 7.32 -37.53
C SER A 161 -9.27 6.57 -38.48
N SER A 162 -9.35 5.24 -38.50
CA SER A 162 -8.70 4.45 -39.56
C SER A 162 -9.38 4.62 -40.92
N ASP A 163 -10.63 5.08 -40.94
CA ASP A 163 -11.46 5.14 -42.16
C ASP A 163 -11.28 6.47 -42.91
N PHE A 164 -10.69 7.47 -42.25
CA PHE A 164 -10.49 8.83 -42.75
C PHE A 164 -9.04 9.26 -42.56
N GLN A 165 -8.63 10.33 -43.22
CA GLN A 165 -7.34 10.99 -42.94
C GLN A 165 -7.55 12.24 -42.05
N GLY A 166 -6.50 12.66 -41.35
CA GLY A 166 -6.53 13.82 -40.46
C GLY A 166 -7.09 13.54 -39.07
N GLU A 167 -6.97 14.55 -38.20
CA GLU A 167 -7.55 14.60 -36.86
C GLU A 167 -8.53 15.77 -36.77
N ALA A 168 -9.54 15.65 -35.92
CA ALA A 168 -10.49 16.73 -35.66
C ALA A 168 -10.70 16.92 -34.16
N GLU A 169 -11.12 18.13 -33.75
CA GLU A 169 -11.42 18.46 -32.36
C GLU A 169 -12.93 18.62 -32.17
N VAL A 170 -13.44 18.10 -31.05
CA VAL A 170 -14.81 18.32 -30.60
C VAL A 170 -14.81 19.02 -29.25
N THR A 171 -15.93 19.66 -28.95
CA THR A 171 -16.19 20.36 -27.69
C THR A 171 -17.47 19.87 -27.05
N PHE A 172 -17.51 19.85 -25.73
CA PHE A 172 -18.66 19.39 -24.94
C PHE A 172 -18.67 20.04 -23.55
N THR A 173 -19.79 19.91 -22.85
CA THR A 173 -19.94 20.20 -21.42
C THR A 173 -20.30 18.91 -20.69
N VAL A 174 -19.96 18.80 -19.41
CA VAL A 174 -20.23 17.59 -18.63
C VAL A 174 -21.33 17.86 -17.62
N LYS A 175 -22.38 17.04 -17.68
CA LYS A 175 -23.37 16.95 -16.60
C LYS A 175 -23.16 15.68 -15.83
N LYS A 176 -22.94 15.81 -14.53
CA LYS A 176 -22.87 14.64 -13.66
C LYS A 176 -24.25 13.99 -13.61
N LYS A 177 -24.32 12.72 -13.99
CA LYS A 177 -25.49 11.89 -13.80
C LYS A 177 -25.71 11.73 -12.31
N GLU A 178 -26.74 12.39 -11.79
CA GLU A 178 -27.20 12.10 -10.44
C GLU A 178 -27.75 10.68 -10.44
N VAL A 179 -26.98 9.76 -9.88
CA VAL A 179 -27.50 8.45 -9.53
C VAL A 179 -28.27 8.68 -8.24
N SER A 180 -29.58 8.85 -8.35
CA SER A 180 -30.49 8.87 -7.20
C SER A 180 -30.25 7.60 -6.40
N LYS A 181 -29.55 7.72 -5.27
CA LYS A 181 -29.33 6.60 -4.37
C LYS A 181 -30.67 6.24 -3.73
N VAL A 182 -30.87 4.97 -3.44
CA VAL A 182 -32.05 4.54 -2.69
C VAL A 182 -31.96 5.12 -1.27
N GLU A 183 -33.09 5.55 -0.70
CA GLU A 183 -33.13 6.04 0.69
C GLU A 183 -32.80 4.92 1.67
N LEU A 184 -31.94 5.20 2.64
CA LEU A 184 -31.49 4.23 3.64
C LEU A 184 -32.64 3.67 4.49
N SER A 185 -33.64 4.50 4.77
CA SER A 185 -34.88 4.11 5.46
C SER A 185 -35.65 3.00 4.74
N THR A 186 -35.56 2.92 3.40
CA THR A 186 -36.29 1.91 2.61
C THR A 186 -35.62 0.53 2.63
N VAL A 187 -34.32 0.49 2.90
CA VAL A 187 -33.53 -0.75 2.98
C VAL A 187 -33.25 -1.19 4.43
N LEU A 188 -33.26 -0.26 5.39
CA LEU A 188 -33.17 -0.54 6.82
C LEU A 188 -34.55 -0.93 7.38
N LYS A 189 -35.00 -2.14 7.04
CA LYS A 189 -36.34 -2.65 7.39
C LYS A 189 -36.51 -2.89 8.90
N THR A 190 -35.45 -3.27 9.59
CA THR A 190 -35.44 -3.54 11.03
C THR A 190 -34.66 -2.46 11.76
N THR A 191 -35.37 -1.54 12.40
CA THR A 191 -34.79 -0.45 13.22
C THR A 191 -34.68 -0.80 14.70
N LYS A 192 -35.53 -1.71 15.19
CA LYS A 192 -35.45 -2.25 16.56
C LYS A 192 -34.53 -3.46 16.56
N LEU A 193 -33.28 -3.25 16.97
CA LEU A 193 -32.21 -4.24 16.92
C LEU A 193 -32.28 -5.27 18.06
N GLY A 194 -33.06 -4.96 19.10
CA GLY A 194 -33.20 -5.77 20.29
C GLY A 194 -32.01 -5.61 21.25
N GLU A 195 -31.72 -6.67 21.99
CA GLU A 195 -30.64 -6.70 22.96
C GLU A 195 -29.28 -6.90 22.27
N ILE A 196 -28.34 -5.98 22.53
CA ILE A 196 -26.95 -6.07 22.10
C ILE A 196 -26.11 -6.45 23.32
N THR A 197 -25.39 -7.56 23.22
CA THR A 197 -24.49 -8.01 24.28
C THR A 197 -23.14 -7.29 24.14
N SER A 198 -22.77 -6.47 25.13
CA SER A 198 -21.49 -5.76 25.16
C SER A 198 -20.68 -6.10 26.40
N LYS A 199 -19.35 -6.11 26.29
CA LYS A 199 -18.46 -6.27 27.45
C LYS A 199 -18.43 -5.01 28.34
N GLN A 200 -18.87 -3.89 27.79
CA GLN A 200 -18.86 -2.58 28.44
C GLN A 200 -20.28 -2.17 28.80
N LEU A 201 -20.41 -1.14 29.66
CA LEU A 201 -21.71 -0.56 30.00
C LEU A 201 -22.38 0.14 28.80
N LYS A 202 -21.60 0.51 27.78
CA LYS A 202 -22.08 1.11 26.54
C LYS A 202 -21.68 0.24 25.37
N VAL A 203 -22.60 0.03 24.44
CA VAL A 203 -22.32 -0.67 23.18
C VAL A 203 -21.38 0.15 22.30
N THR A 204 -20.49 -0.53 21.60
CA THR A 204 -19.60 0.13 20.63
C THR A 204 -20.32 0.38 19.31
N LYS A 205 -19.78 1.29 18.49
CA LYS A 205 -20.33 1.57 17.15
C LYS A 205 -20.30 0.32 16.27
N GLU A 206 -19.25 -0.49 16.41
CA GLU A 206 -19.05 -1.74 15.69
C GLU A 206 -20.06 -2.81 16.11
N GLU A 207 -20.37 -2.92 17.41
CA GLU A 207 -21.40 -3.83 17.92
C GLU A 207 -22.78 -3.47 17.34
N ILE A 208 -23.13 -2.17 17.30
CA ILE A 208 -24.37 -1.68 16.69
C ILE A 208 -24.42 -1.98 15.19
N ILE A 209 -23.35 -1.69 14.44
CA ILE A 209 -23.29 -1.95 12.99
C ILE A 209 -23.43 -3.45 12.70
N SER A 210 -22.75 -4.29 13.48
CA SER A 210 -22.83 -5.74 13.34
C SER A 210 -24.27 -6.24 13.54
N GLN A 211 -24.95 -5.73 14.57
CA GLN A 211 -26.35 -6.05 14.83
C GLN A 211 -27.29 -5.58 13.69
N ILE A 212 -27.04 -4.39 13.13
CA ILE A 212 -27.81 -3.90 11.96
C ILE A 212 -27.65 -4.85 10.78
N GLN A 213 -26.42 -5.26 10.46
CA GLN A 213 -26.13 -6.16 9.34
C GLN A 213 -26.69 -7.58 9.55
N GLU A 214 -26.76 -8.04 10.79
CA GLU A 214 -27.42 -9.31 11.14
C GLU A 214 -28.94 -9.24 10.94
N LYS A 215 -29.58 -8.14 11.35
CA LYS A 215 -31.04 -7.97 11.27
C LYS A 215 -31.55 -7.46 9.91
N ASN A 216 -30.66 -6.93 9.07
CA ASN A 216 -30.97 -6.37 7.77
C ASN A 216 -30.02 -6.96 6.71
N ASN A 217 -30.35 -8.14 6.17
CA ASN A 217 -29.51 -8.84 5.20
C ASN A 217 -29.13 -8.00 3.97
N ASP A 218 -30.02 -7.11 3.51
CA ASP A 218 -29.77 -6.21 2.37
C ASP A 218 -28.63 -5.20 2.63
N LEU A 219 -28.32 -4.98 3.92
CA LEU A 219 -27.24 -4.10 4.38
C LEU A 219 -25.95 -4.86 4.71
N LYS A 220 -25.94 -6.19 4.57
CA LYS A 220 -24.73 -6.99 4.80
C LYS A 220 -23.63 -6.55 3.84
N ASN A 221 -22.43 -6.32 4.37
CA ASN A 221 -21.26 -5.80 3.64
C ASN A 221 -21.43 -4.39 3.03
N LYS A 222 -22.49 -3.65 3.38
CA LYS A 222 -22.62 -2.24 3.01
C LYS A 222 -21.80 -1.37 3.95
N ASN A 223 -21.34 -0.24 3.44
CA ASN A 223 -20.51 0.68 4.20
C ASN A 223 -21.40 1.54 5.13
N LEU A 224 -21.83 0.93 6.24
CA LEU A 224 -22.60 1.59 7.29
C LEU A 224 -21.68 2.32 8.27
N GLN A 225 -22.12 3.46 8.76
CA GLN A 225 -21.40 4.28 9.73
C GLN A 225 -22.37 4.85 10.76
N ILE A 226 -21.99 4.85 12.04
CA ILE A 226 -22.71 5.57 13.08
C ILE A 226 -22.40 7.07 12.96
N VAL A 227 -23.44 7.91 13.01
CA VAL A 227 -23.34 9.36 13.00
C VAL A 227 -23.26 9.87 14.44
N GLY A 228 -22.15 10.53 14.78
CA GLY A 228 -21.91 11.03 16.13
C GLY A 228 -21.63 9.92 17.14
N GLU A 229 -22.00 10.18 18.40
CA GLU A 229 -21.94 9.20 19.49
C GLU A 229 -23.32 8.55 19.70
N PRO A 230 -23.41 7.22 19.83
CA PRO A 230 -24.65 6.55 20.17
C PRO A 230 -25.08 6.92 21.59
N THR A 231 -26.39 6.98 21.80
CA THR A 231 -26.99 7.06 23.13
C THR A 231 -27.08 5.67 23.76
N GLU A 232 -27.59 5.56 24.98
CA GLU A 232 -27.74 4.28 25.69
C GLU A 232 -28.69 3.30 24.97
N THR A 233 -29.62 3.81 24.17
CA THR A 233 -30.67 3.00 23.53
C THR A 233 -30.85 3.27 22.04
N LYS A 234 -30.17 4.27 21.47
CA LYS A 234 -30.35 4.68 20.08
C LYS A 234 -29.06 5.08 19.40
N ALA A 235 -29.01 4.88 18.08
CA ALA A 235 -27.95 5.39 17.23
C ALA A 235 -28.49 5.89 15.88
N LYS A 236 -27.90 6.96 15.36
CA LYS A 236 -28.11 7.40 13.98
C LYS A 236 -27.08 6.76 13.07
N ILE A 237 -27.50 6.33 11.89
CA ILE A 237 -26.69 5.58 10.95
C ILE A 237 -26.80 6.19 9.56
N LYS A 238 -25.68 6.19 8.83
CA LYS A 238 -25.59 6.62 7.43
C LYS A 238 -24.83 5.58 6.62
N SER A 239 -24.91 5.72 5.30
CA SER A 239 -24.10 4.91 4.40
C SER A 239 -23.66 5.71 3.18
N SER A 240 -22.48 5.39 2.66
CA SER A 240 -22.05 5.92 1.36
C SER A 240 -22.77 5.26 0.18
N ASP A 241 -23.45 4.13 0.39
CA ASP A 241 -24.19 3.41 -0.65
C ASP A 241 -25.63 3.93 -0.83
N PHE A 242 -26.17 4.63 0.17
CA PHE A 242 -27.55 5.09 0.23
C PHE A 242 -27.63 6.61 0.47
N GLN A 243 -28.83 7.19 0.32
CA GLN A 243 -29.08 8.58 0.72
C GLN A 243 -29.85 8.63 2.05
N GLY A 244 -29.68 9.71 2.80
CA GLY A 244 -30.33 9.93 4.09
C GLY A 244 -29.63 9.25 5.27
N GLU A 245 -30.14 9.55 6.46
CA GLU A 245 -29.76 8.93 7.72
C GLU A 245 -30.98 8.21 8.30
N ALA A 246 -30.75 7.19 9.10
CA ALA A 246 -31.81 6.48 9.81
C ALA A 246 -31.44 6.29 11.28
N GLU A 247 -32.44 6.09 12.13
CA GLU A 247 -32.26 5.83 13.56
C GLU A 247 -32.59 4.37 13.86
N VAL A 248 -31.79 3.76 14.73
CA VAL A 248 -32.01 2.41 15.26
C VAL A 248 -32.13 2.46 16.78
N GLU A 249 -32.86 1.51 17.34
CA GLU A 249 -33.11 1.36 18.77
C GLU A 249 -32.62 -0.01 19.25
N PHE A 250 -32.03 -0.06 20.44
CA PHE A 250 -31.50 -1.28 21.06
C PHE A 250 -31.54 -1.18 22.59
N THR A 251 -31.36 -2.33 23.24
CA THR A 251 -31.06 -2.42 24.67
C THR A 251 -29.67 -3.02 24.87
N VAL A 252 -29.00 -2.70 25.97
CA VAL A 252 -27.67 -3.22 26.27
C VAL A 252 -27.79 -4.31 27.32
N LYS A 253 -27.24 -5.50 27.03
CA LYS A 253 -26.96 -6.51 28.04
C LYS A 253 -25.48 -6.55 28.28
N GLN A 254 -25.09 -6.25 29.51
CA GLN A 254 -23.71 -6.37 29.90
C GLN A 254 -23.35 -7.85 29.95
N LYS A 255 -22.35 -8.23 29.15
CA LYS A 255 -21.72 -9.54 29.26
C LYS A 255 -20.94 -9.54 30.56
N GLU A 256 -21.41 -10.27 31.56
CA GLU A 256 -20.61 -10.55 32.74
C GLU A 256 -19.32 -11.23 32.29
N VAL A 257 -18.22 -10.49 32.36
CA VAL A 257 -16.89 -11.08 32.24
C VAL A 257 -16.63 -11.68 33.61
N SER A 258 -17.00 -12.95 33.79
CA SER A 258 -16.67 -13.72 34.99
C SER A 258 -15.16 -13.64 35.19
N LYS A 259 -14.71 -12.78 36.11
CA LYS A 259 -13.30 -12.71 36.50
C LYS A 259 -12.95 -14.05 37.16
N VAL A 260 -11.72 -14.51 36.98
CA VAL A 260 -11.25 -15.69 37.71
C VAL A 260 -11.16 -15.34 39.20
N GLU A 261 -11.51 -16.27 40.08
CA GLU A 261 -11.46 -16.04 41.53
C GLU A 261 -10.00 -15.96 42.02
N LEU A 262 -9.66 -14.95 42.82
CA LEU A 262 -8.29 -14.69 43.28
C LEU A 262 -7.71 -15.90 44.04
N SER A 263 -8.55 -16.60 44.80
CA SER A 263 -8.22 -17.81 45.54
C SER A 263 -7.70 -18.96 44.66
N THR A 264 -8.10 -18.99 43.38
CA THR A 264 -7.69 -20.05 42.43
C THR A 264 -6.36 -19.75 41.74
N VAL A 265 -5.96 -18.48 41.67
CA VAL A 265 -4.69 -18.04 41.07
C VAL A 265 -3.61 -17.78 42.12
N LEU A 266 -3.99 -17.41 43.35
CA LEU A 266 -3.10 -17.31 44.51
C LEU A 266 -2.90 -18.70 45.12
N LYS A 267 -2.06 -19.50 44.46
CA LYS A 267 -1.80 -20.90 44.81
C LYS A 267 -1.00 -21.05 46.11
N ASN A 268 -0.02 -20.17 46.33
CA ASN A 268 0.85 -20.18 47.51
C ASN A 268 0.38 -19.10 48.50
N LYS A 269 -0.37 -19.53 49.51
CA LYS A 269 -0.91 -18.68 50.59
C LYS A 269 0.05 -18.52 51.77
N ASP A 270 0.89 -19.51 52.02
CA ASP A 270 1.99 -19.40 52.97
C ASP A 270 3.17 -18.71 52.29
N LEU A 271 3.47 -17.50 52.75
CA LEU A 271 4.54 -16.66 52.24
C LEU A 271 5.89 -16.95 52.92
N GLY A 272 5.86 -17.72 54.00
CA GLY A 272 6.99 -18.03 54.86
C GLY A 272 7.49 -16.80 55.63
N GLU A 273 8.80 -16.80 55.87
CA GLU A 273 9.47 -15.75 56.63
C GLU A 273 9.71 -14.50 55.77
N ILE A 274 9.15 -13.37 56.18
CA ILE A 274 9.35 -12.06 55.58
C ILE A 274 10.34 -11.28 56.44
N THR A 275 11.45 -10.87 55.82
CA THR A 275 12.46 -10.05 56.50
C THR A 275 12.05 -8.59 56.47
N SER A 276 11.76 -7.99 57.63
CA SER A 276 11.46 -6.56 57.78
C SER A 276 12.56 -5.84 58.54
N LYS A 277 12.77 -4.56 58.25
CA LYS A 277 13.65 -3.70 59.05
C LYS A 277 13.05 -3.35 60.41
N ASP A 278 11.72 -3.33 60.47
CA ASP A 278 10.96 -2.99 61.66
C ASP A 278 10.41 -4.26 62.34
N SER A 279 9.84 -4.10 63.53
CA SER A 279 9.21 -5.21 64.27
C SER A 279 7.93 -5.73 63.61
N LYS A 280 7.44 -5.06 62.56
CA LYS A 280 6.24 -5.45 61.79
C LYS A 280 6.55 -5.40 60.29
N VAL A 281 5.92 -6.28 59.52
CA VAL A 281 5.98 -6.24 58.06
C VAL A 281 5.03 -5.18 57.51
N THR A 282 5.44 -4.58 56.41
CA THR A 282 4.65 -3.61 55.65
C THR A 282 3.74 -4.31 54.63
N LYS A 283 2.71 -3.60 54.16
CA LYS A 283 1.81 -4.11 53.10
C LYS A 283 2.59 -4.38 51.81
N GLU A 284 3.58 -3.55 51.52
CA GLU A 284 4.44 -3.63 50.35
C GLU A 284 5.35 -4.85 50.39
N GLU A 285 5.95 -5.16 51.55
CA GLU A 285 6.76 -6.37 51.75
C GLU A 285 5.93 -7.64 51.55
N ILE A 286 4.70 -7.67 52.09
CA ILE A 286 3.75 -8.78 51.89
C ILE A 286 3.40 -8.93 50.40
N ILE A 287 3.03 -7.83 49.71
CA ILE A 287 2.71 -7.87 48.27
C ILE A 287 3.90 -8.36 47.45
N SER A 288 5.11 -7.91 47.77
CA SER A 288 6.33 -8.36 47.10
C SER A 288 6.51 -9.87 47.27
N GLN A 289 6.34 -10.38 48.49
CA GLN A 289 6.45 -11.80 48.79
C GLN A 289 5.36 -12.64 48.08
N ILE A 290 4.12 -12.13 48.02
CA ILE A 290 3.03 -12.77 47.24
C ILE A 290 3.45 -12.91 45.78
N LYS A 291 4.00 -11.85 45.18
CA LYS A 291 4.44 -11.84 43.78
C LYS A 291 5.64 -12.74 43.50
N GLU A 292 6.53 -12.89 44.48
CA GLU A 292 7.67 -13.81 44.39
C GLU A 292 7.21 -15.27 44.44
N LYS A 293 6.28 -15.60 45.35
CA LYS A 293 5.77 -16.96 45.52
C LYS A 293 4.71 -17.36 44.48
N ASN A 294 4.03 -16.38 43.88
CA ASN A 294 2.97 -16.60 42.89
C ASN A 294 3.31 -15.86 41.59
N ASN A 295 4.16 -16.47 40.75
CA ASN A 295 4.66 -15.87 39.51
C ASN A 295 3.54 -15.33 38.58
N ASP A 296 2.39 -15.99 38.55
CA ASP A 296 1.21 -15.58 37.76
C ASP A 296 0.64 -14.20 38.19
N LEU A 297 0.98 -13.74 39.40
CA LEU A 297 0.55 -12.48 39.98
C LEU A 297 1.60 -11.35 39.92
N LYS A 298 2.81 -11.62 39.40
CA LYS A 298 3.95 -10.68 39.42
C LYS A 298 3.62 -9.29 38.84
N ASN A 299 2.88 -9.28 37.74
CA ASN A 299 2.48 -8.05 37.03
C ASN A 299 1.05 -7.59 37.35
N LYS A 300 0.40 -8.22 38.33
CA LYS A 300 -0.98 -7.90 38.72
C LYS A 300 -0.99 -6.81 39.78
N ASN A 301 -2.07 -6.03 39.79
CA ASN A 301 -2.27 -5.01 40.79
C ASN A 301 -2.87 -5.66 42.05
N LEU A 302 -2.04 -5.90 43.05
CA LEU A 302 -2.44 -6.50 44.33
C LEU A 302 -2.52 -5.42 45.40
N GLN A 303 -3.50 -5.51 46.27
CA GLN A 303 -3.70 -4.58 47.38
C GLN A 303 -4.03 -5.36 48.65
N ILE A 304 -3.39 -5.00 49.77
CA ILE A 304 -3.77 -5.51 51.09
C ILE A 304 -4.96 -4.71 51.63
N VAL A 305 -6.05 -5.40 51.89
CA VAL A 305 -7.27 -4.85 52.49
C VAL A 305 -7.36 -5.16 53.98
N GLY A 306 -8.09 -4.30 54.70
CA GLY A 306 -8.23 -4.42 56.14
C GLY A 306 -6.97 -4.08 56.92
N GLU A 307 -7.03 -4.42 58.21
CA GLU A 307 -5.92 -4.31 59.15
C GLU A 307 -4.98 -5.51 59.01
N LEU A 308 -3.67 -5.23 59.06
CA LEU A 308 -2.65 -6.27 59.10
C LEU A 308 -2.63 -6.92 60.49
N THR A 309 -2.62 -8.25 60.53
CA THR A 309 -2.31 -8.98 61.76
C THR A 309 -0.82 -9.36 61.77
N GLU A 310 -0.34 -9.89 62.89
CA GLU A 310 1.08 -10.26 63.04
C GLU A 310 1.53 -11.39 62.11
N THR A 311 0.60 -12.22 61.63
CA THR A 311 0.90 -13.42 60.83
C THR A 311 0.02 -13.60 59.60
N LYS A 312 -0.97 -12.73 59.38
CA LYS A 312 -1.93 -12.84 58.27
C LYS A 312 -2.28 -11.52 57.63
N ALA A 313 -2.59 -11.58 56.34
CA ALA A 313 -3.12 -10.45 55.58
C ALA A 313 -4.16 -10.89 54.55
N THR A 314 -5.14 -10.04 54.29
CA THR A 314 -6.13 -10.23 53.22
C THR A 314 -5.73 -9.42 52.00
N VAL A 315 -5.66 -10.06 50.83
CA VAL A 315 -5.29 -9.45 49.56
C VAL A 315 -6.46 -9.47 48.59
N LYS A 316 -6.60 -8.39 47.81
CA LYS A 316 -7.50 -8.27 46.68
C LYS A 316 -6.76 -7.83 45.42
N SER A 317 -7.44 -7.92 44.29
CA SER A 317 -6.95 -7.41 43.00
C SER A 317 -8.11 -7.00 42.10
N ASP A 318 -7.97 -5.90 41.39
CA ASP A 318 -8.97 -5.47 40.40
C ASP A 318 -9.01 -6.40 39.17
N ASP A 319 -7.99 -7.22 38.97
CA ASP A 319 -7.90 -8.18 37.87
C ASP A 319 -8.72 -9.46 38.12
N PHE A 320 -9.10 -9.73 39.37
CA PHE A 320 -9.74 -10.96 39.81
C PHE A 320 -11.02 -10.66 40.62
N GLN A 321 -11.83 -11.69 40.88
CA GLN A 321 -12.95 -11.59 41.84
C GLN A 321 -12.58 -12.21 43.18
N GLY A 322 -13.16 -11.69 44.27
CA GLY A 322 -12.93 -12.18 45.62
C GLY A 322 -11.64 -11.68 46.27
N GLU A 323 -11.48 -12.04 47.54
CA GLU A 323 -10.31 -11.74 48.37
C GLU A 323 -9.68 -13.06 48.83
N ALA A 324 -8.39 -13.03 49.14
CA ALA A 324 -7.67 -14.21 49.63
C ALA A 324 -6.84 -13.86 50.85
N GLU A 325 -6.79 -14.76 51.82
CA GLU A 325 -5.91 -14.65 52.99
C GLU A 325 -4.56 -15.31 52.69
N VAL A 326 -3.49 -14.67 53.15
CA VAL A 326 -2.11 -15.18 53.14
C VAL A 326 -1.55 -15.17 54.55
N GLU A 327 -0.63 -16.09 54.81
CA GLU A 327 0.02 -16.28 56.10
C GLU A 327 1.54 -16.06 55.97
N PHE A 328 2.17 -15.53 57.01
CA PHE A 328 3.62 -15.26 57.05
C PHE A 328 4.15 -15.25 58.48
N THR A 329 5.47 -15.33 58.61
CA THR A 329 6.20 -15.02 59.85
C THR A 329 7.13 -13.83 59.62
N VAL A 330 7.45 -13.09 60.69
CA VAL A 330 8.32 -11.91 60.60
C VAL A 330 9.71 -12.27 61.13
N LYS A 331 10.74 -11.97 60.34
CA LYS A 331 12.13 -11.94 60.82
C LYS A 331 12.64 -10.52 60.80
N GLN A 332 13.12 -10.07 61.95
CA GLN A 332 13.75 -8.78 62.04
C GLN A 332 15.13 -8.84 61.38
N LYS A 333 15.40 -7.91 60.47
CA LYS A 333 16.72 -7.73 59.89
C LYS A 333 17.65 -7.19 60.98
N GLU A 334 18.65 -7.97 61.38
CA GLU A 334 19.71 -7.47 62.26
C GLU A 334 20.41 -6.29 61.56
N VAL A 335 20.26 -5.09 62.13
CA VAL A 335 20.98 -3.90 61.67
C VAL A 335 22.35 -3.93 62.32
N SER A 336 23.40 -4.17 61.53
CA SER A 336 24.78 -4.05 61.98
C SER A 336 25.04 -2.67 62.60
N GLN A 337 25.75 -2.65 63.74
CA GLN A 337 26.01 -1.48 64.59
C GLN A 337 26.23 -0.18 63.81
N VAL A 338 25.46 0.87 64.16
CA VAL A 338 25.79 2.21 63.72
C VAL A 338 27.02 2.67 64.50
N GLU A 339 28.10 2.94 63.78
CA GLU A 339 29.38 3.39 64.34
C GLU A 339 29.27 4.83 64.86
N LEU A 340 29.60 5.05 66.15
CA LEU A 340 29.60 6.38 66.78
C LEU A 340 30.85 7.18 66.42
N LEU A 341 30.71 8.47 66.10
CA LEU A 341 31.84 9.35 65.75
C LEU A 341 32.89 9.42 66.87
N SER A 342 32.47 9.38 68.13
CA SER A 342 33.36 9.37 69.30
C SER A 342 34.32 8.17 69.34
N THR A 343 33.98 7.07 68.67
CA THR A 343 34.87 5.90 68.56
C THR A 343 36.07 6.19 67.66
N PHE A 344 35.92 7.10 66.69
CA PHE A 344 36.94 7.43 65.69
C PHE A 344 37.64 8.77 65.98
N LEU A 345 36.92 9.76 66.52
CA LEU A 345 37.48 11.07 66.91
C LEU A 345 38.07 11.00 68.33
N LYS A 346 39.17 10.25 68.47
CA LYS A 346 39.83 10.01 69.77
C LYS A 346 40.60 11.23 70.28
N ASN A 347 41.20 12.01 69.38
CA ASN A 347 41.98 13.20 69.71
C ASN A 347 41.12 14.45 69.57
N THR A 348 40.44 14.83 70.66
CA THR A 348 39.61 16.04 70.75
C THR A 348 40.40 17.31 71.09
N LYS A 349 41.60 17.17 71.67
CA LYS A 349 42.50 18.31 71.94
C LYS A 349 43.40 18.58 70.74
N LEU A 350 42.97 19.51 69.90
CA LEU A 350 43.64 19.85 68.65
C LEU A 350 44.92 20.65 68.87
N GLY A 351 45.04 21.35 69.99
CA GLY A 351 46.20 22.16 70.34
C GLY A 351 46.18 23.52 69.62
N GLU A 352 47.37 24.07 69.37
CA GLU A 352 47.52 25.38 68.73
C GLU A 352 47.25 25.30 67.23
N ILE A 353 46.21 26.00 66.77
CA ILE A 353 45.87 26.16 65.35
C ILE A 353 46.38 27.53 64.89
N THR A 354 47.21 27.52 63.86
CA THR A 354 47.72 28.76 63.27
C THR A 354 46.72 29.29 62.25
N SER A 355 46.12 30.44 62.53
CA SER A 355 45.18 31.11 61.63
C SER A 355 45.73 32.45 61.14
N LYS A 356 45.30 32.88 59.96
CA LYS A 356 45.67 34.22 59.42
C LYS A 356 45.06 35.35 60.26
N ASP A 357 43.90 35.09 60.84
CA ASP A 357 43.16 36.05 61.66
C ASP A 357 43.23 35.68 63.14
N SER A 358 42.68 36.56 63.98
CA SER A 358 42.58 36.33 65.43
C SER A 358 41.60 35.21 65.81
N LYS A 359 40.91 34.60 64.84
CA LYS A 359 39.92 33.52 65.02
C LYS A 359 40.19 32.42 63.99
N VAL A 360 40.09 31.17 64.42
CA VAL A 360 40.20 30.00 63.51
C VAL A 360 38.94 29.83 62.67
N THR A 361 39.09 29.30 61.46
CA THR A 361 37.95 28.93 60.62
C THR A 361 37.50 27.48 60.87
N LYS A 362 36.29 27.16 60.41
CA LYS A 362 35.73 25.80 60.49
C LYS A 362 36.61 24.81 59.73
N GLU A 363 37.14 25.21 58.59
CA GLU A 363 38.00 24.42 57.73
C GLU A 363 39.37 24.15 58.38
N GLU A 364 39.93 25.13 59.07
CA GLU A 364 41.19 24.96 59.83
C GLU A 364 41.02 23.94 60.96
N ILE A 365 39.88 23.98 61.67
CA ILE A 365 39.52 22.99 62.69
C ILE A 365 39.38 21.59 62.08
N ILE A 366 38.62 21.44 60.99
CA ILE A 366 38.43 20.14 60.33
C ILE A 366 39.76 19.58 59.80
N SER A 367 40.62 20.44 59.24
CA SER A 367 41.95 20.04 58.79
C SER A 367 42.80 19.52 59.95
N GLN A 368 42.78 20.22 61.10
CA GLN A 368 43.53 19.80 62.28
C GLN A 368 43.00 18.48 62.87
N ILE A 369 41.67 18.26 62.85
CA ILE A 369 41.07 16.99 63.26
C ILE A 369 41.56 15.86 62.38
N LYS A 370 41.57 16.05 61.05
CA LYS A 370 42.01 15.05 60.08
C LYS A 370 43.50 14.75 60.18
N GLU A 371 44.31 15.73 60.57
CA GLU A 371 45.72 15.52 60.85
C GLU A 371 45.94 14.68 62.12
N LYS A 372 45.18 14.94 63.18
CA LYS A 372 45.35 14.24 64.46
C LYS A 372 44.58 12.92 64.58
N ASN A 373 43.58 12.70 63.75
CA ASN A 373 42.74 11.50 63.74
C ASN A 373 42.79 10.89 62.34
N ASN A 374 43.83 10.10 62.06
CA ASN A 374 44.10 9.53 60.73
C ASN A 374 42.91 8.75 60.14
N ASP A 375 42.14 8.06 60.99
CA ASP A 375 40.95 7.29 60.58
C ASP A 375 39.84 8.17 59.98
N LEU A 376 39.88 9.48 60.24
CA LEU A 376 38.93 10.47 59.76
C LEU A 376 39.43 11.27 58.55
N LYS A 377 40.66 11.05 58.08
CA LYS A 377 41.31 11.86 57.02
C LYS A 377 40.45 12.00 55.76
N ASN A 378 39.78 10.91 55.36
CA ASN A 378 38.93 10.85 54.17
C ASN A 378 37.43 10.92 54.48
N LYS A 379 37.06 11.19 55.73
CA LYS A 379 35.66 11.23 56.17
C LYS A 379 35.08 12.63 56.03
N ASN A 380 33.76 12.71 55.86
CA ASN A 380 33.08 13.99 55.70
C ASN A 380 32.76 14.59 57.07
N LEU A 381 33.65 15.47 57.57
CA LEU A 381 33.47 16.13 58.86
C LEU A 381 33.00 17.57 58.68
N GLN A 382 32.10 18.00 59.55
CA GLN A 382 31.56 19.35 59.56
C GLN A 382 31.40 19.85 60.99
N THR A 383 31.73 21.13 61.24
CA THR A 383 31.46 21.77 62.53
C THR A 383 30.00 22.19 62.61
N VAL A 384 29.37 21.97 63.77
CA VAL A 384 27.98 22.32 64.05
C VAL A 384 27.93 23.57 64.92
N GLY A 385 26.97 24.46 64.63
CA GLY A 385 26.77 25.69 65.41
C GLY A 385 27.82 26.77 65.17
N GLU A 386 27.86 27.72 66.10
CA GLU A 386 28.84 28.81 66.15
C GLU A 386 30.14 28.33 66.81
N LEU A 387 31.28 28.78 66.29
CA LEU A 387 32.57 28.49 66.88
C LEU A 387 32.78 29.37 68.11
N THR A 388 33.30 28.78 69.20
CA THR A 388 33.80 29.56 70.33
C THR A 388 35.29 29.84 70.15
N GLU A 389 35.87 30.68 71.01
CA GLU A 389 37.30 31.04 70.92
C GLU A 389 38.25 29.84 71.12
N THR A 390 37.79 28.77 71.79
CA THR A 390 38.63 27.62 72.16
C THR A 390 37.99 26.26 71.92
N LYS A 391 36.74 26.20 71.45
CA LYS A 391 35.99 24.95 71.24
C LYS A 391 35.11 24.95 70.00
N ALA A 392 34.88 23.76 69.45
CA ALA A 392 33.91 23.53 68.38
C ALA A 392 33.24 22.15 68.51
N THR A 393 31.99 22.05 68.08
CA THR A 393 31.28 20.76 67.96
C THR A 393 31.38 20.25 66.54
N VAL A 394 31.63 18.95 66.35
CA VAL A 394 31.86 18.33 65.04
C VAL A 394 30.96 17.13 64.86
N LYS A 395 30.39 16.98 63.67
CA LYS A 395 29.63 15.80 63.25
C LYS A 395 30.17 15.24 61.93
N SER A 396 29.72 14.04 61.59
CA SER A 396 29.99 13.38 60.32
C SER A 396 28.69 12.85 59.74
N ASP A 397 28.57 12.83 58.42
CA ASP A 397 27.45 12.11 57.78
C ASP A 397 27.71 10.59 57.77
N ASP A 398 28.96 10.18 57.97
CA ASP A 398 29.40 8.78 57.97
C ASP A 398 29.15 8.07 59.32
N PHE A 399 28.90 8.83 60.41
CA PHE A 399 28.85 8.31 61.77
C PHE A 399 27.74 8.97 62.59
N GLN A 400 27.22 8.28 63.61
CA GLN A 400 26.26 8.90 64.53
C GLN A 400 26.95 9.68 65.67
N GLY A 401 26.30 10.76 66.10
CA GLY A 401 26.73 11.57 67.24
C GLY A 401 27.58 12.78 66.86
N GLU A 402 27.70 13.71 67.81
CA GLU A 402 28.51 14.91 67.69
C GLU A 402 29.59 14.90 68.78
N VAL A 403 30.78 15.44 68.47
CA VAL A 403 31.93 15.43 69.38
C VAL A 403 32.49 16.85 69.50
N GLU A 404 32.69 17.31 70.72
CA GLU A 404 33.35 18.59 71.01
C GLU A 404 34.88 18.45 70.93
N VAL A 405 35.54 19.42 70.30
CA VAL A 405 36.98 19.54 70.19
C VAL A 405 37.47 20.86 70.79
N GLU A 406 38.69 20.87 71.32
CA GLU A 406 39.31 22.01 72.00
C GLU A 406 40.61 22.43 71.29
N PHE A 407 40.85 23.74 71.16
CA PHE A 407 42.03 24.31 70.51
C PHE A 407 42.43 25.66 71.12
N THR A 408 43.64 26.11 70.80
CA THR A 408 44.11 27.49 71.04
C THR A 408 44.47 28.13 69.70
N VAL A 409 44.36 29.46 69.60
CA VAL A 409 44.63 30.18 68.34
C VAL A 409 45.98 30.87 68.42
N LYS A 410 46.83 30.66 67.42
CA LYS A 410 48.02 31.48 67.19
C LYS A 410 47.87 32.25 65.90
N LYS A 411 47.95 33.57 66.00
CA LYS A 411 47.94 34.44 64.83
C LYS A 411 49.23 34.22 64.04
N LYS A 412 49.09 33.91 62.75
CA LYS A 412 50.23 33.84 61.82
C LYS A 412 50.78 35.24 61.63
N SER A 413 52.00 35.48 62.12
CA SER A 413 52.73 36.75 61.95
C SER A 413 53.01 37.07 60.50
#